data_AF-A0A354H0M7-F1
#
_entry.id   AF-A0A354H0M7-F1
#
_cell.length_a   1.000
_cell.length_b   1.000
_cell.length_c   1.000
_cell.angle_alpha   90.00
_cell.angle_beta   90.00
_cell.angle_gamma   90.00
#
_symmetry.space_group_name_H-M   'P 1'
#
loop_
_entity.id
_entity.type
_entity.pdbx_description
1 polymer ?
#
loop_
_entity_poly.entity_id
_entity_poly.type
_entity_poly.pdbx_seq_one_letter_code
_entity_poly.pdbx_strand_id
1 'polypeptide(L)'
;RPTKEEIALLKTWIDGGDPSAAPPVQEVKEEKRSFISLKDNLTAMLAHQQHIDRDLRRYQRYFTLTNLYNNPAVSGQDLRLYEAALAKLLNSLSWKHAIVVPQPVDEKRTVFVVDIRKLDWDRHDLWREVLKAYPYGLKHAQYPDDDETRKAAEDLYDLAGTKLPDVRADWFVATASRPPLYHTLLQLPTNALDLERRLHVDVEANFRDDNLARAAFTASGISRHNRMVERHESSFGAYWKSYDFKSDDGTANLVKYPLGPRFTGNEFDDQAFDHAGGEIIFNLPNGLQGYLLVNNKDQRIDEGPPEIVRDKEETSGSVAVVNGVWCMACHAHGMKRDFTERVRDGTPLKGKPRDKVRALYPVAGTMSKLLDEDEDRFLRGLDRATGLFLKVGLDAKKDISAFPEVIGKVSRLYKNKEVGVDEAAYELGLEDGKTLKALIEATSELDDLGLLPLAKEGSIKRDFWESDKGLTSTFQEAARIIKRGTPHRER
;
A
#
# COMPACT_ATOMS: atom_id res chain seq x y z
N ARG A 1 35.80 8.35 -11.64
CA ARG A 1 35.46 9.60 -10.92
C ARG A 1 33.98 9.80 -11.12
N PRO A 2 33.18 10.05 -10.07
CA PRO A 2 31.75 10.24 -10.25
C PRO A 2 31.48 11.42 -11.18
N THR A 3 30.44 11.29 -12.00
CA THR A 3 30.00 12.31 -12.96
C THR A 3 29.50 13.55 -12.21
N LYS A 4 29.41 14.69 -12.91
CA LYS A 4 28.86 15.90 -12.28
C LYS A 4 27.41 15.70 -11.87
N GLU A 5 26.66 14.88 -12.62
CA GLU A 5 25.31 14.47 -12.30
C GLU A 5 25.26 13.60 -11.02
N GLU A 6 26.17 12.64 -10.86
CA GLU A 6 26.27 11.78 -9.66
C GLU A 6 26.66 12.59 -8.41
N ILE A 7 27.52 13.60 -8.55
CA ILE A 7 27.91 14.49 -7.45
C ILE A 7 26.74 15.41 -7.04
N ALA A 8 25.97 15.92 -8.00
CA ALA A 8 24.79 16.74 -7.72
C ALA A 8 23.66 15.92 -7.05
N LEU A 9 23.52 14.66 -7.44
CA LEU A 9 22.61 13.68 -6.84
C LEU A 9 22.95 13.44 -5.36
N LEU A 10 24.22 13.12 -5.08
CA LEU A 10 24.71 12.92 -3.72
C LEU A 10 24.48 14.15 -2.84
N LYS A 11 24.70 15.36 -3.38
CA LYS A 11 24.53 16.62 -2.63
C LYS A 11 23.06 16.90 -2.29
N THR A 12 22.15 16.69 -3.24
CA THR A 12 20.71 16.88 -3.04
C THR A 12 20.13 15.88 -2.02
N TRP A 13 20.68 14.67 -1.97
CA TRP A 13 20.24 13.61 -1.05
C TRP A 13 20.83 13.73 0.35
N ILE A 14 22.06 14.22 0.50
CA ILE A 14 22.71 14.45 1.79
C ILE A 14 22.05 15.63 2.53
N ASP A 15 21.65 16.69 1.83
CA ASP A 15 21.09 17.92 2.42
C ASP A 15 19.58 17.85 2.69
N GLY A 16 18.94 16.68 2.54
CA GLY A 16 17.50 16.52 2.74
C GLY A 16 16.64 17.19 1.66
N GLY A 17 17.18 17.40 0.46
CA GLY A 17 16.47 17.93 -0.70
C GLY A 17 15.39 16.97 -1.23
N ASP A 18 14.50 17.48 -2.10
CA ASP A 18 13.41 16.70 -2.67
C ASP A 18 13.97 15.52 -3.48
N PRO A 19 13.72 14.25 -3.08
CA PRO A 19 14.27 13.08 -3.77
C PRO A 19 13.83 12.97 -5.23
N SER A 20 12.75 13.65 -5.61
CA SER A 20 12.26 13.78 -6.99
C SER A 20 13.23 14.50 -7.94
N ALA A 21 14.20 15.24 -7.40
CA ALA A 21 15.25 15.92 -8.16
C ALA A 21 16.40 14.97 -8.58
N ALA A 22 16.37 13.70 -8.14
CA ALA A 22 17.28 12.69 -8.62
C ALA A 22 17.04 12.36 -10.10
N PRO A 23 18.09 12.07 -10.89
CA PRO A 23 17.89 11.61 -12.25
C PRO A 23 17.10 10.28 -12.25
N PRO A 24 16.17 10.08 -13.20
CA PRO A 24 15.41 8.84 -13.34
C PRO A 24 16.32 7.61 -13.35
N VAL A 25 15.85 6.51 -12.75
CA VAL A 25 16.59 5.24 -12.73
C VAL A 25 16.84 4.78 -14.17
N GLN A 26 18.04 4.27 -14.45
CA GLN A 26 18.35 3.71 -15.77
C GLN A 26 17.56 2.42 -16.00
N GLU A 27 17.19 2.15 -17.26
CA GLU A 27 16.55 0.88 -17.60
C GLU A 27 17.48 -0.29 -17.26
N VAL A 28 16.95 -1.26 -16.50
CA VAL A 28 17.62 -2.55 -16.29
C VAL A 28 17.69 -3.25 -17.64
N LYS A 29 18.90 -3.39 -18.20
CA LYS A 29 19.12 -4.14 -19.43
C LYS A 29 18.71 -5.59 -19.22
N GLU A 30 17.92 -6.15 -20.14
CA GLU A 30 17.44 -7.54 -20.09
C GLU A 30 18.53 -8.60 -20.37
N GLU A 31 19.81 -8.21 -20.39
CA GLU A 31 20.93 -9.15 -20.45
C GLU A 31 20.80 -10.19 -19.33
N LYS A 32 21.24 -11.43 -19.57
CA LYS A 32 21.12 -12.57 -18.62
C LYS A 32 21.53 -12.13 -17.21
N ARG A 33 20.54 -11.88 -16.36
CA ARG A 33 20.74 -11.46 -14.98
C ARG A 33 21.54 -12.54 -14.26
N SER A 34 22.67 -12.16 -13.68
CA SER A 34 23.41 -13.06 -12.79
C SER A 34 22.59 -13.29 -11.52
N PHE A 35 22.46 -14.54 -11.09
CA PHE A 35 21.83 -14.89 -9.82
C PHE A 35 22.45 -14.10 -8.66
N ILE A 36 21.62 -13.69 -7.71
CA ILE A 36 22.02 -13.03 -6.46
C ILE A 36 21.77 -13.98 -5.31
N SER A 37 22.83 -14.33 -4.60
CA SER A 37 22.80 -15.25 -3.48
C SER A 37 22.39 -14.57 -2.17
N LEU A 38 22.09 -15.37 -1.14
CA LEU A 38 21.90 -14.89 0.23
C LEU A 38 23.12 -14.10 0.73
N LYS A 39 24.33 -14.58 0.41
CA LYS A 39 25.58 -13.93 0.77
C LYS A 39 25.69 -12.52 0.20
N ASP A 40 25.31 -12.35 -1.07
CA ASP A 40 25.34 -11.05 -1.75
C ASP A 40 24.39 -10.05 -1.06
N ASN A 41 23.16 -10.47 -0.74
CA ASN A 41 22.19 -9.64 -0.02
C ASN A 41 22.71 -9.22 1.36
N LEU A 42 23.18 -10.18 2.16
CA LEU A 42 23.69 -9.92 3.52
C LEU A 42 24.91 -9.00 3.49
N THR A 43 25.82 -9.22 2.54
CA THR A 43 27.03 -8.40 2.38
C THR A 43 26.67 -6.98 1.95
N ALA A 44 25.72 -6.79 1.04
CA ALA A 44 25.26 -5.45 0.64
C ALA A 44 24.65 -4.68 1.81
N MET A 45 23.77 -5.33 2.60
CA MET A 45 23.18 -4.71 3.79
C MET A 45 24.22 -4.41 4.88
N LEU A 46 25.15 -5.33 5.14
CA LEU A 46 26.22 -5.15 6.11
C LEU A 46 27.16 -4.01 5.70
N ALA A 47 27.57 -3.98 4.43
CA ALA A 47 28.39 -2.91 3.88
C ALA A 47 27.70 -1.55 4.04
N HIS A 48 26.40 -1.47 3.75
CA HIS A 48 25.63 -0.25 4.03
C HIS A 48 25.66 0.12 5.52
N GLN A 49 25.34 -0.80 6.45
CA GLN A 49 25.38 -0.51 7.89
C GLN A 49 26.75 0.00 8.38
N GLN A 50 27.84 -0.52 7.83
CA GLN A 50 29.19 -0.11 8.21
C GLN A 50 29.50 1.35 7.83
N HIS A 51 28.87 1.87 6.77
CA HIS A 51 28.99 3.27 6.33
C HIS A 51 28.03 4.22 7.04
N ILE A 52 27.03 3.70 7.76
CA ILE A 52 26.08 4.51 8.54
C ILE A 52 26.66 4.82 9.92
N ASP A 53 26.42 6.05 10.40
CA ASP A 53 26.77 6.49 11.76
C ASP A 53 26.17 5.55 12.81
N ARG A 54 26.94 5.24 13.85
CA ARG A 54 26.61 4.22 14.85
C ARG A 54 25.20 4.38 15.45
N ASP A 55 24.81 5.61 15.77
CA ASP A 55 23.52 5.91 16.41
C ASP A 55 22.33 5.78 15.44
N LEU A 56 22.60 5.72 14.13
CA LEU A 56 21.57 5.66 13.08
C LEU A 56 21.32 4.23 12.57
N ARG A 57 22.26 3.30 12.79
CA ARG A 57 22.22 1.92 12.25
C ARG A 57 20.97 1.14 12.64
N ARG A 58 20.54 1.30 13.90
CA ARG A 58 19.36 0.61 14.46
C ARG A 58 18.03 1.03 13.83
N TYR A 59 18.00 2.10 13.04
CA TYR A 59 16.81 2.60 12.36
C TYR A 59 16.76 2.23 10.88
N GLN A 60 17.84 1.64 10.33
CA GLN A 60 17.86 1.21 8.94
C GLN A 60 17.12 -0.11 8.80
N ARG A 61 16.12 -0.15 7.92
CA ARG A 61 15.37 -1.37 7.56
C ARG A 61 15.42 -1.57 6.06
N TYR A 62 15.46 -2.84 5.67
CA TYR A 62 15.69 -3.21 4.29
C TYR A 62 14.46 -3.89 3.68
N PHE A 63 14.30 -3.71 2.39
CA PHE A 63 13.26 -4.29 1.57
C PHE A 63 13.90 -5.00 0.37
N THR A 64 13.67 -6.29 0.22
CA THR A 64 14.32 -7.10 -0.81
C THR A 64 13.39 -7.41 -1.99
N LEU A 65 13.92 -7.30 -3.20
CA LEU A 65 13.31 -7.74 -4.46
C LEU A 65 14.11 -8.90 -5.10
N THR A 66 15.10 -9.45 -4.40
CA THR A 66 16.03 -10.45 -4.92
C THR A 66 15.35 -11.69 -5.49
N ASN A 67 14.29 -12.18 -4.85
CA ASN A 67 13.51 -13.33 -5.35
C ASN A 67 12.87 -13.03 -6.72
N LEU A 68 12.40 -11.80 -6.91
CA LEU A 68 11.80 -11.36 -8.18
C LEU A 68 12.87 -11.09 -9.24
N TYR A 69 13.99 -10.47 -8.85
CA TYR A 69 15.11 -10.24 -9.76
C TYR A 69 15.67 -11.55 -10.31
N ASN A 70 15.85 -12.55 -9.44
CA ASN A 70 16.34 -13.88 -9.79
C ASN A 70 15.33 -14.67 -10.65
N ASN A 71 14.05 -14.33 -10.62
CA ASN A 71 13.05 -14.95 -11.48
C ASN A 71 13.09 -14.34 -12.90
N PRO A 72 13.53 -15.10 -13.92
CA PRO A 72 13.64 -14.58 -15.29
C PRO A 72 12.28 -14.24 -15.93
N ALA A 73 11.17 -14.72 -15.36
CA ALA A 73 9.83 -14.35 -15.82
C ALA A 73 9.42 -12.92 -15.41
N VAL A 74 10.16 -12.29 -14.48
CA VAL A 74 9.88 -10.91 -14.05
C VAL A 74 10.73 -9.94 -14.88
N SER A 75 10.09 -9.13 -15.72
CA SER A 75 10.79 -8.18 -16.60
C SER A 75 11.46 -7.04 -15.84
N GLY A 76 12.39 -6.33 -16.49
CA GLY A 76 13.01 -5.14 -15.89
C GLY A 76 12.00 -4.01 -15.67
N GLN A 77 10.95 -3.97 -16.48
CA GLN A 77 9.82 -3.06 -16.30
C GLN A 77 9.00 -3.43 -15.06
N ASP A 78 8.72 -4.72 -14.84
CA ASP A 78 7.98 -5.16 -13.65
C ASP A 78 8.74 -4.88 -12.37
N LEU A 79 10.07 -5.10 -12.33
CA LEU A 79 10.89 -4.74 -11.17
C LEU A 79 10.72 -3.26 -10.79
N ARG A 80 10.71 -2.34 -11.76
CA ARG A 80 10.45 -0.91 -11.50
C ARG A 80 9.05 -0.63 -10.97
N LEU A 81 8.05 -1.44 -11.35
CA LEU A 81 6.70 -1.35 -10.77
C LEU A 81 6.70 -1.76 -9.29
N TYR A 82 7.49 -2.77 -8.90
CA TYR A 82 7.66 -3.13 -7.48
C TYR A 82 8.37 -2.02 -6.69
N GLU A 83 9.40 -1.40 -7.27
CA GLU A 83 10.08 -0.25 -6.66
C GLU A 83 9.12 0.95 -6.45
N ALA A 84 8.34 1.29 -7.49
CA ALA A 84 7.32 2.33 -7.42
C ALA A 84 6.22 2.00 -6.40
N ALA A 85 5.78 0.74 -6.31
CA ALA A 85 4.77 0.31 -5.36
C ALA A 85 5.28 0.37 -3.92
N LEU A 86 6.52 -0.03 -3.66
CA LEU A 86 7.17 0.10 -2.36
C LEU A 86 7.24 1.58 -1.96
N ALA A 87 7.73 2.45 -2.85
CA ALA A 87 7.86 3.87 -2.57
C ALA A 87 6.49 4.54 -2.32
N LYS A 88 5.48 4.25 -3.15
CA LYS A 88 4.11 4.76 -2.93
C LYS A 88 3.57 4.30 -1.57
N LEU A 89 3.66 3.00 -1.26
CA LEU A 89 3.05 2.45 -0.05
C LEU A 89 3.71 2.99 1.22
N LEU A 90 5.04 3.08 1.28
CA LEU A 90 5.73 3.64 2.46
C LEU A 90 5.22 5.04 2.81
N ASN A 91 5.01 5.88 1.79
CA ASN A 91 4.50 7.24 1.96
C ASN A 91 2.98 7.29 2.23
N SER A 92 2.21 6.35 1.68
CA SER A 92 0.80 6.17 2.00
C SER A 92 0.54 5.59 3.40
N LEU A 93 1.59 5.14 4.10
CA LEU A 93 1.56 4.64 5.47
C LEU A 93 2.24 5.60 6.47
N SER A 94 2.38 6.87 6.12
CA SER A 94 3.03 7.87 6.96
C SER A 94 2.30 9.22 6.95
N TRP A 95 2.38 9.92 8.07
CA TRP A 95 1.89 11.30 8.24
C TRP A 95 2.99 12.35 8.08
N LYS A 96 4.15 11.95 7.54
CA LYS A 96 5.24 12.89 7.24
C LYS A 96 4.93 13.67 5.96
N HIS A 97 5.31 14.95 5.95
CA HIS A 97 5.20 15.81 4.77
C HIS A 97 6.26 15.47 3.71
N ALA A 98 7.46 15.08 4.15
CA ALA A 98 8.54 14.70 3.27
C ALA A 98 8.27 13.32 2.66
N ILE A 99 8.40 13.21 1.33
CA ILE A 99 8.38 11.93 0.64
C ILE A 99 9.68 11.19 0.91
N VAL A 100 9.56 9.91 1.26
CA VAL A 100 10.66 8.97 1.45
C VAL A 100 10.76 8.07 0.23
N VAL A 101 11.87 8.17 -0.49
CA VAL A 101 12.19 7.25 -1.59
C VAL A 101 13.20 6.20 -1.08
N PRO A 102 12.87 4.90 -1.13
CA PRO A 102 13.79 3.83 -0.74
C PRO A 102 15.07 3.86 -1.56
N GLN A 103 16.21 3.70 -0.90
CA GLN A 103 17.52 3.81 -1.53
C GLN A 103 18.11 2.44 -1.83
N PRO A 104 18.53 2.12 -3.06
CA PRO A 104 19.22 0.86 -3.31
C PRO A 104 20.55 0.84 -2.56
N VAL A 105 20.91 -0.30 -1.98
CA VAL A 105 22.22 -0.51 -1.34
C VAL A 105 23.17 -1.39 -2.16
N ASP A 106 22.70 -1.82 -3.33
CA ASP A 106 23.43 -2.60 -4.30
C ASP A 106 23.21 -2.07 -5.73
N GLU A 107 24.17 -2.29 -6.62
CA GLU A 107 24.12 -1.80 -8.01
C GLU A 107 22.98 -2.44 -8.83
N LYS A 108 22.59 -3.68 -8.50
CA LYS A 108 21.51 -4.41 -9.16
C LYS A 108 20.12 -3.98 -8.66
N ARG A 109 20.07 -3.11 -7.65
CA ARG A 109 18.85 -2.54 -7.05
C ARG A 109 17.90 -3.63 -6.54
N THR A 110 18.43 -4.63 -5.85
CA THR A 110 17.61 -5.72 -5.30
C THR A 110 17.39 -5.61 -3.80
N VAL A 111 18.12 -4.72 -3.12
CA VAL A 111 17.96 -4.42 -1.71
C VAL A 111 17.82 -2.91 -1.54
N PHE A 112 16.72 -2.49 -0.92
CA PHE A 112 16.43 -1.09 -0.66
C PHE A 112 16.44 -0.80 0.83
N VAL A 113 17.01 0.32 1.25
CA VAL A 113 17.03 0.76 2.63
C VAL A 113 16.11 1.95 2.87
N VAL A 114 15.51 1.97 4.06
CA VAL A 114 14.72 3.07 4.60
C VAL A 114 15.12 3.32 6.05
N ASP A 115 15.34 4.59 6.40
CA ASP A 115 15.41 5.02 7.79
C ASP A 115 13.97 5.19 8.32
N ILE A 116 13.56 4.30 9.22
CA ILE A 116 12.17 4.22 9.69
C ILE A 116 11.71 5.47 10.47
N ARG A 117 12.64 6.30 10.95
CA ARG A 117 12.31 7.59 11.60
C ARG A 117 11.74 8.59 10.60
N LYS A 118 12.12 8.48 9.33
CA LYS A 118 11.56 9.29 8.24
C LYS A 118 10.11 8.94 7.93
N LEU A 119 9.58 7.86 8.52
CA LEU A 119 8.19 7.44 8.42
C LEU A 119 7.43 7.51 9.76
N ASP A 120 8.10 7.94 10.86
CA ASP A 120 7.63 7.83 12.26
C ASP A 120 7.41 6.38 12.75
N TRP A 121 8.01 5.39 12.09
CA TRP A 121 7.88 3.97 12.42
C TRP A 121 8.85 3.49 13.52
N ASP A 122 9.79 4.36 13.92
CA ASP A 122 10.58 4.17 15.14
C ASP A 122 9.74 4.38 16.42
N ARG A 123 8.59 5.03 16.30
CA ARG A 123 7.62 5.22 17.36
C ARG A 123 6.65 4.04 17.38
N HIS A 124 6.13 3.71 18.56
CA HIS A 124 5.11 2.66 18.74
C HIS A 124 5.51 1.28 18.19
N ASP A 125 6.82 1.03 18.01
CA ASP A 125 7.37 -0.22 17.48
C ASP A 125 6.70 -0.71 16.18
N LEU A 126 6.32 0.22 15.28
CA LEU A 126 5.56 -0.13 14.07
C LEU A 126 6.29 -1.13 13.15
N TRP A 127 7.62 -1.08 13.10
CA TRP A 127 8.39 -2.11 12.39
C TRP A 127 8.19 -3.51 12.98
N ARG A 128 8.05 -3.62 14.30
CA ARG A 128 7.81 -4.91 14.97
C ARG A 128 6.47 -5.50 14.56
N GLU A 129 5.45 -4.66 14.37
CA GLU A 129 4.14 -5.10 13.87
C GLU A 129 4.24 -5.68 12.46
N VAL A 130 5.07 -5.10 11.59
CA VAL A 130 5.40 -5.70 10.28
C VAL A 130 6.03 -7.08 10.46
N LEU A 131 7.02 -7.21 11.33
CA LEU A 131 7.73 -8.48 11.55
C LEU A 131 6.83 -9.58 12.14
N LYS A 132 5.86 -9.23 13.00
CA LYS A 132 4.90 -10.20 13.56
C LYS A 132 4.07 -10.90 12.48
N ALA A 133 3.74 -10.16 11.42
CA ALA A 133 3.02 -10.68 10.26
C ALA A 133 3.92 -11.37 9.22
N TYR A 134 5.25 -11.25 9.32
CA TYR A 134 6.17 -11.67 8.26
C TYR A 134 6.38 -13.19 8.21
N PRO A 135 5.90 -13.90 7.17
CA PRO A 135 5.94 -15.36 7.14
C PRO A 135 7.28 -15.90 6.64
N TYR A 136 8.22 -15.05 6.20
CA TYR A 136 9.49 -15.46 5.59
C TYR A 136 10.70 -15.28 6.51
N GLY A 137 10.50 -14.97 7.79
CA GLY A 137 11.58 -14.64 8.71
C GLY A 137 12.57 -15.79 8.94
N LEU A 138 13.83 -15.60 8.54
CA LEU A 138 14.91 -16.58 8.75
C LEU A 138 16.10 -15.91 9.44
N LYS A 139 16.72 -16.64 10.38
CA LYS A 139 18.02 -16.29 10.98
C LYS A 139 19.11 -17.16 10.39
N HIS A 140 20.31 -16.61 10.31
CA HIS A 140 21.44 -17.29 9.65
C HIS A 140 22.64 -17.61 10.56
N ALA A 141 22.42 -17.71 11.87
CA ALA A 141 23.49 -18.07 12.81
C ALA A 141 23.88 -19.57 12.71
N GLN A 142 22.92 -20.44 12.35
CA GLN A 142 23.15 -21.88 12.20
C GLN A 142 23.36 -22.30 10.74
N TYR A 143 22.75 -21.57 9.79
CA TYR A 143 22.78 -21.85 8.36
C TYR A 143 22.95 -20.55 7.58
N PRO A 144 23.54 -20.55 6.37
CA PRO A 144 24.06 -21.71 5.61
C PRO A 144 25.37 -22.27 6.20
N ASP A 145 25.86 -23.38 5.65
CA ASP A 145 27.08 -24.07 6.10
C ASP A 145 28.38 -23.28 5.80
N ASP A 146 28.30 -22.05 5.26
CA ASP A 146 29.47 -21.21 4.98
C ASP A 146 29.68 -20.12 6.06
N ASP A 147 30.88 -20.13 6.65
CA ASP A 147 31.24 -19.28 7.79
C ASP A 147 31.19 -17.78 7.49
N GLU A 148 31.51 -17.38 6.25
CA GLU A 148 31.51 -15.98 5.84
C GLU A 148 30.08 -15.41 5.82
N THR A 149 29.10 -16.15 5.30
CA THR A 149 27.70 -15.71 5.27
C THR A 149 27.10 -15.68 6.67
N ARG A 150 27.38 -16.68 7.51
CA ARG A 150 26.91 -16.69 8.91
C ARG A 150 27.44 -15.48 9.67
N LYS A 151 28.75 -15.20 9.54
CA LYS A 151 29.37 -14.03 10.16
C LYS A 151 28.78 -12.72 9.64
N ALA A 152 28.59 -12.59 8.33
CA ALA A 152 27.97 -11.40 7.75
C ALA A 152 26.55 -11.17 8.29
N ALA A 153 25.77 -12.24 8.47
CA ALA A 153 24.44 -12.15 9.07
C ALA A 153 24.49 -11.73 10.55
N GLU A 154 25.35 -12.34 11.36
CA GLU A 154 25.51 -12.00 12.78
C GLU A 154 25.92 -10.54 12.96
N ASP A 155 26.94 -10.09 12.24
CA ASP A 155 27.40 -8.69 12.27
C ASP A 155 26.27 -7.74 11.83
N LEU A 156 25.53 -8.08 10.77
CA LEU A 156 24.39 -7.28 10.32
C LEU A 156 23.31 -7.18 11.38
N TYR A 157 22.94 -8.29 12.02
CA TYR A 157 21.91 -8.33 13.06
C TYR A 157 22.28 -7.47 14.26
N ASP A 158 23.54 -7.53 14.67
CA ASP A 158 24.03 -6.78 15.82
C ASP A 158 24.09 -5.27 15.50
N LEU A 159 24.51 -4.89 14.29
CA LEU A 159 24.47 -3.48 13.85
C LEU A 159 23.04 -2.95 13.67
N ALA A 160 22.13 -3.76 13.13
CA ALA A 160 20.73 -3.37 12.92
C ALA A 160 19.90 -3.37 14.21
N GLY A 161 20.38 -4.05 15.27
CA GLY A 161 19.66 -4.20 16.53
C GLY A 161 18.41 -5.09 16.43
N THR A 162 18.34 -5.96 15.43
CA THR A 162 17.23 -6.89 15.20
C THR A 162 17.73 -8.12 14.46
N LYS A 163 17.09 -9.26 14.67
CA LYS A 163 17.40 -10.51 13.95
C LYS A 163 16.69 -10.61 12.59
N LEU A 164 15.79 -9.67 12.27
CA LEU A 164 15.13 -9.51 10.97
C LEU A 164 15.22 -8.04 10.52
N PRO A 165 16.36 -7.63 9.94
CA PRO A 165 16.56 -6.27 9.47
C PRO A 165 15.83 -5.99 8.15
N ASP A 166 15.45 -7.04 7.43
CA ASP A 166 14.85 -6.98 6.11
C ASP A 166 13.52 -7.74 6.01
N VAL A 167 12.67 -7.28 5.08
CA VAL A 167 11.49 -8.01 4.63
C VAL A 167 11.44 -8.00 3.10
N ARG A 168 10.70 -8.94 2.53
CA ARG A 168 10.43 -8.95 1.08
C ARG A 168 9.50 -7.79 0.70
N ALA A 169 9.88 -7.00 -0.31
CA ALA A 169 9.09 -5.85 -0.76
C ALA A 169 7.77 -6.25 -1.41
N ASP A 170 7.72 -7.33 -2.19
CA ASP A 170 6.51 -7.83 -2.82
C ASP A 170 5.44 -8.23 -1.78
N TRP A 171 5.86 -9.01 -0.78
CA TRP A 171 5.04 -9.35 0.38
C TRP A 171 4.60 -8.11 1.15
N PHE A 172 5.54 -7.20 1.44
CA PHE A 172 5.24 -6.00 2.21
C PHE A 172 4.18 -5.16 1.50
N VAL A 173 4.31 -4.94 0.19
CA VAL A 173 3.32 -4.19 -0.59
C VAL A 173 1.95 -4.87 -0.55
N ALA A 174 1.91 -6.18 -0.78
CA ALA A 174 0.65 -6.93 -0.81
C ALA A 174 -0.05 -7.01 0.54
N THR A 175 0.71 -7.01 1.64
CA THR A 175 0.21 -7.29 2.99
C THR A 175 0.00 -6.01 3.81
N ALA A 176 0.94 -5.06 3.75
CA ALA A 176 0.86 -3.81 4.51
C ALA A 176 -0.12 -2.78 3.91
N SER A 177 -0.55 -2.97 2.66
CA SER A 177 -1.66 -2.22 2.07
C SER A 177 -3.04 -2.66 2.58
N ARG A 178 -3.11 -3.66 3.46
CA ARG A 178 -4.36 -4.24 3.98
C ARG A 178 -4.40 -4.25 5.51
N PRO A 179 -5.60 -4.22 6.14
CA PRO A 179 -5.72 -4.43 7.58
C PRO A 179 -5.22 -5.84 7.98
N PRO A 180 -4.68 -5.99 9.20
CA PRO A 180 -4.54 -4.96 10.23
C PRO A 180 -3.35 -4.00 9.99
N LEU A 181 -2.34 -4.39 9.20
CA LEU A 181 -1.11 -3.61 9.05
C LEU A 181 -1.34 -2.22 8.47
N TYR A 182 -2.21 -2.06 7.49
CA TYR A 182 -2.57 -0.76 6.92
C TYR A 182 -3.07 0.20 8.01
N HIS A 183 -3.97 -0.27 8.88
CA HIS A 183 -4.50 0.53 9.99
C HIS A 183 -3.43 0.83 11.04
N THR A 184 -2.61 -0.15 11.36
CA THR A 184 -1.54 -0.03 12.37
C THR A 184 -0.46 0.95 11.91
N LEU A 185 0.07 0.79 10.70
CA LEU A 185 1.19 1.59 10.19
C LEU A 185 0.77 3.04 9.89
N LEU A 186 -0.41 3.23 9.30
CA LEU A 186 -0.98 4.56 9.12
C LEU A 186 -1.55 5.14 10.42
N GLN A 187 -1.59 4.37 11.51
CA GLN A 187 -2.15 4.77 12.81
C GLN A 187 -3.54 5.38 12.65
N LEU A 188 -4.39 4.68 11.90
CA LEU A 188 -5.78 5.12 11.69
C LEU A 188 -6.54 5.01 13.02
N PRO A 189 -7.41 5.97 13.33
CA PRO A 189 -8.32 5.84 14.48
C PRO A 189 -9.38 4.78 14.22
N THR A 190 -10.10 4.39 15.27
CA THR A 190 -11.13 3.35 15.24
C THR A 190 -12.51 3.86 14.80
N ASN A 191 -12.65 5.16 14.58
CA ASN A 191 -13.90 5.81 14.16
C ASN A 191 -13.63 7.08 13.36
N ALA A 192 -14.64 7.56 12.61
CA ALA A 192 -14.54 8.76 11.78
C ALA A 192 -14.30 10.03 12.61
N LEU A 193 -14.97 10.18 13.76
CA LEU A 193 -14.89 11.40 14.58
C LEU A 193 -13.46 11.70 15.04
N ASP A 194 -12.70 10.69 15.44
CA ASP A 194 -11.29 10.88 15.84
C ASP A 194 -10.39 11.18 14.64
N LEU A 195 -10.72 10.70 13.43
CA LEU A 195 -10.02 11.09 12.20
C LEU A 195 -10.33 12.54 11.84
N GLU A 196 -11.60 12.91 11.88
CA GLU A 196 -12.12 14.25 11.63
C GLU A 196 -11.45 15.28 12.57
N ARG A 197 -11.36 14.97 13.87
CA ARG A 197 -10.59 15.77 14.84
C ARG A 197 -9.12 15.93 14.45
N ARG A 198 -8.45 14.85 14.06
CA ARG A 198 -7.04 14.88 13.65
C ARG A 198 -6.80 15.74 12.41
N LEU A 199 -7.79 15.79 11.52
CA LEU A 199 -7.74 16.54 10.27
C LEU A 199 -8.30 17.97 10.39
N HIS A 200 -8.82 18.34 11.58
CA HIS A 200 -9.53 19.58 11.86
C HIS A 200 -10.77 19.77 10.96
N VAL A 201 -11.52 18.70 10.77
CA VAL A 201 -12.80 18.69 10.06
C VAL A 201 -13.92 18.55 11.07
N ASP A 202 -14.90 19.46 11.04
CA ASP A 202 -16.16 19.33 11.76
C ASP A 202 -17.28 19.21 10.73
N VAL A 203 -17.71 17.97 10.46
CA VAL A 203 -18.70 17.68 9.43
C VAL A 203 -20.05 18.35 9.73
N GLU A 204 -20.47 18.34 11.00
CA GLU A 204 -21.75 18.92 11.42
C GLU A 204 -21.73 20.45 11.38
N ALA A 205 -20.63 21.08 11.83
CA ALA A 205 -20.47 22.54 11.71
C ALA A 205 -20.39 22.96 10.25
N ASN A 206 -19.62 22.25 9.42
CA ASN A 206 -19.54 22.51 7.99
C ASN A 206 -20.91 22.39 7.31
N PHE A 207 -21.73 21.40 7.69
CA PHE A 207 -23.10 21.32 7.23
C PHE A 207 -23.93 22.53 7.67
N ARG A 208 -23.85 22.93 8.94
CA ARG A 208 -24.61 24.08 9.47
C ARG A 208 -24.23 25.38 8.76
N ASP A 209 -22.94 25.58 8.50
CA ASP A 209 -22.36 26.83 7.97
C ASP A 209 -22.26 26.87 6.43
N ASP A 210 -22.82 25.87 5.73
CA ASP A 210 -22.74 25.74 4.25
C ASP A 210 -21.31 25.59 3.70
N ASN A 211 -20.38 25.12 4.54
CA ASN A 211 -18.96 24.96 4.24
C ASN A 211 -18.60 23.53 3.81
N LEU A 212 -19.34 22.98 2.85
CA LEU A 212 -19.06 21.69 2.23
C LEU A 212 -19.60 21.64 0.80
N ALA A 213 -19.14 20.65 0.03
CA ALA A 213 -19.63 20.39 -1.33
C ALA A 213 -20.13 18.95 -1.46
N ARG A 214 -21.40 18.76 -1.83
CA ARG A 214 -22.06 17.46 -2.00
C ARG A 214 -22.27 17.07 -3.45
N ALA A 215 -22.24 15.77 -3.69
CA ALA A 215 -22.87 15.19 -4.86
C ALA A 215 -23.60 13.88 -4.52
N ALA A 216 -24.79 13.68 -5.10
CA ALA A 216 -25.57 12.46 -4.95
C ALA A 216 -25.93 11.86 -6.32
N PHE A 217 -25.80 10.55 -6.44
CA PHE A 217 -25.95 9.82 -7.69
C PHE A 217 -26.45 8.38 -7.49
N THR A 218 -27.15 7.85 -8.49
CA THR A 218 -27.80 6.53 -8.47
C THR A 218 -26.95 5.42 -9.08
N ALA A 219 -25.92 5.77 -9.84
CA ALA A 219 -25.02 4.81 -10.50
C ALA A 219 -23.60 5.08 -10.01
N SER A 220 -22.99 4.07 -9.41
CA SER A 220 -21.56 4.05 -9.09
C SER A 220 -20.95 2.75 -9.57
N GLY A 221 -19.64 2.73 -9.80
CA GLY A 221 -18.94 1.49 -10.20
C GLY A 221 -18.99 0.37 -9.15
N ILE A 222 -19.34 0.70 -7.89
CA ILE A 222 -19.01 -0.11 -6.70
C ILE A 222 -20.22 -0.40 -5.79
N SER A 223 -21.14 0.57 -5.62
CA SER A 223 -22.39 0.46 -4.85
C SER A 223 -23.57 0.14 -5.76
N ARG A 224 -24.50 -0.65 -5.25
CA ARG A 224 -25.73 -1.09 -5.95
C ARG A 224 -26.88 -0.11 -5.88
N HIS A 225 -26.82 0.83 -4.93
CA HIS A 225 -27.87 1.78 -4.61
C HIS A 225 -27.35 3.21 -4.73
N ASN A 226 -28.21 4.17 -4.41
CA ASN A 226 -27.85 5.57 -4.21
C ASN A 226 -26.54 5.69 -3.42
N ARG A 227 -25.72 6.68 -3.80
CA ARG A 227 -24.52 7.07 -3.07
C ARG A 227 -24.47 8.59 -3.02
N MET A 228 -24.04 9.10 -1.88
CA MET A 228 -23.69 10.51 -1.71
C MET A 228 -22.21 10.62 -1.36
N VAL A 229 -21.58 11.68 -1.83
CA VAL A 229 -20.26 12.11 -1.36
C VAL A 229 -20.36 13.55 -0.90
N GLU A 230 -19.57 13.89 0.11
CA GLU A 230 -19.35 15.26 0.53
C GLU A 230 -17.87 15.54 0.74
N ARG A 231 -17.44 16.73 0.33
CA ARG A 231 -16.09 17.24 0.45
C ARG A 231 -16.06 18.35 1.48
N HIS A 232 -15.09 18.26 2.37
CA HIS A 232 -14.72 19.27 3.35
C HIS A 232 -13.28 19.70 3.15
N GLU A 233 -12.99 20.97 3.47
CA GLU A 233 -11.62 21.42 3.65
C GLU A 233 -11.01 20.74 4.88
N SER A 234 -9.74 20.38 4.79
CA SER A 234 -8.97 19.67 5.79
C SER A 234 -7.56 20.27 5.89
N SER A 235 -6.88 20.03 7.01
CA SER A 235 -5.54 20.56 7.29
C SER A 235 -4.50 20.30 6.19
N PHE A 236 -4.68 19.23 5.39
CA PHE A 236 -3.72 18.82 4.36
C PHE A 236 -4.28 18.87 2.93
N GLY A 237 -5.49 19.37 2.74
CA GLY A 237 -6.21 19.35 1.46
C GLY A 237 -7.68 19.05 1.70
N ALA A 238 -8.19 17.99 1.10
CA ALA A 238 -9.58 17.57 1.23
C ALA A 238 -9.79 16.42 2.20
N TYR A 239 -10.99 16.38 2.75
CA TYR A 239 -11.61 15.23 3.41
C TYR A 239 -12.93 14.94 2.69
N TRP A 240 -13.00 13.76 2.07
CA TRP A 240 -14.18 13.26 1.38
C TRP A 240 -14.82 12.18 2.22
N LYS A 241 -16.13 12.29 2.47
CA LYS A 241 -16.94 11.27 3.14
C LYS A 241 -18.04 10.82 2.20
N SER A 242 -18.15 9.52 1.99
CA SER A 242 -19.27 8.93 1.25
C SER A 242 -20.30 8.33 2.19
N TYR A 243 -21.52 8.23 1.68
CA TYR A 243 -22.64 7.58 2.32
C TYR A 243 -23.22 6.58 1.33
N ASP A 244 -23.20 5.31 1.71
CA ASP A 244 -23.73 4.19 0.94
C ASP A 244 -25.05 3.70 1.55
N PHE A 245 -25.92 3.13 0.72
CA PHE A 245 -27.30 2.80 1.09
C PHE A 245 -27.65 1.35 0.75
N LYS A 246 -28.69 0.81 1.40
CA LYS A 246 -29.23 -0.55 1.16
C LYS A 246 -30.50 -0.57 0.31
N SER A 247 -31.04 0.60 -0.02
CA SER A 247 -32.20 0.77 -0.89
C SER A 247 -32.15 2.13 -1.58
N ASP A 248 -33.07 2.37 -2.52
CA ASP A 248 -33.20 3.63 -3.27
C ASP A 248 -34.47 4.41 -2.91
N ASP A 249 -35.22 3.92 -1.92
CA ASP A 249 -36.51 4.41 -1.46
C ASP A 249 -36.49 4.86 0.01
N GLY A 250 -37.65 5.29 0.55
CA GLY A 250 -37.72 5.79 1.92
C GLY A 250 -36.73 6.93 2.16
N THR A 251 -36.06 6.91 3.33
CA THR A 251 -35.02 7.88 3.70
C THR A 251 -33.74 7.76 2.86
N ALA A 252 -33.58 6.67 2.09
CA ALA A 252 -32.47 6.50 1.15
C ALA A 252 -32.72 7.18 -0.21
N ASN A 253 -33.92 7.71 -0.46
CA ASN A 253 -34.19 8.51 -1.66
C ASN A 253 -33.57 9.90 -1.52
N LEU A 254 -32.32 10.05 -1.99
CA LEU A 254 -31.54 11.28 -1.86
C LEU A 254 -32.15 12.50 -2.57
N VAL A 255 -33.07 12.32 -3.51
CA VAL A 255 -33.79 13.44 -4.13
C VAL A 255 -34.78 14.06 -3.13
N LYS A 256 -35.38 13.24 -2.26
CA LYS A 256 -36.35 13.65 -1.23
C LYS A 256 -35.71 13.95 0.12
N TYR A 257 -34.65 13.21 0.49
CA TYR A 257 -33.95 13.32 1.76
C TYR A 257 -32.46 13.67 1.59
N PRO A 258 -32.09 14.81 0.98
CA PRO A 258 -30.69 15.17 0.72
C PRO A 258 -29.95 15.80 1.91
N LEU A 259 -30.64 16.15 2.99
CA LEU A 259 -30.10 17.00 4.07
C LEU A 259 -29.70 16.18 5.31
N GLY A 260 -29.24 14.94 5.09
CA GLY A 260 -28.68 14.05 6.12
C GLY A 260 -27.15 14.05 6.16
N PRO A 261 -26.51 13.12 6.90
CA PRO A 261 -27.16 12.11 7.73
C PRO A 261 -27.91 12.74 8.91
N ARG A 262 -28.70 11.95 9.63
CA ARG A 262 -29.33 12.44 10.86
C ARG A 262 -28.27 12.70 11.93
N PHE A 263 -28.29 13.90 12.52
CA PHE A 263 -27.41 14.27 13.63
C PHE A 263 -28.08 15.28 14.57
N THR A 264 -27.52 15.44 15.77
CA THR A 264 -28.11 16.30 16.80
C THR A 264 -28.00 17.77 16.40
N GLY A 265 -29.13 18.48 16.34
CA GLY A 265 -29.15 19.89 15.95
C GLY A 265 -29.24 20.14 14.44
N ASN A 266 -29.58 19.12 13.63
CA ASN A 266 -29.93 19.31 12.23
C ASN A 266 -31.29 20.02 12.09
N GLU A 267 -31.33 21.26 11.55
CA GLU A 267 -32.57 22.01 11.29
C GLU A 267 -33.48 21.29 10.25
N PHE A 268 -32.91 20.39 9.46
CA PHE A 268 -33.57 19.70 8.35
C PHE A 268 -33.76 18.19 8.61
N ASP A 269 -34.01 17.84 9.87
CA ASP A 269 -34.15 16.45 10.35
C ASP A 269 -35.24 15.65 9.60
N ASP A 270 -36.29 16.31 9.12
CA ASP A 270 -37.35 15.73 8.29
C ASP A 270 -36.91 15.42 6.84
N GLN A 271 -35.78 15.97 6.41
CA GLN A 271 -35.14 15.74 5.11
C GLN A 271 -33.79 15.00 5.25
N ALA A 272 -33.49 14.47 6.44
CA ALA A 272 -32.29 13.69 6.70
C ALA A 272 -32.44 12.25 6.21
N PHE A 273 -31.35 11.70 5.67
CA PHE A 273 -31.24 10.31 5.25
C PHE A 273 -30.59 9.43 6.34
N ASP A 274 -30.81 8.12 6.23
CA ASP A 274 -30.08 7.09 6.97
C ASP A 274 -29.16 6.34 6.01
N HIS A 275 -27.91 6.12 6.39
CA HIS A 275 -26.92 5.41 5.57
C HIS A 275 -26.53 4.06 6.18
N ALA A 276 -25.93 3.21 5.37
CA ALA A 276 -25.51 1.86 5.73
C ALA A 276 -24.00 1.76 6.06
N GLY A 277 -23.24 2.78 5.68
CA GLY A 277 -21.80 2.88 5.85
C GLY A 277 -21.23 3.90 4.90
N GLY A 278 -19.93 3.85 4.69
CA GLY A 278 -19.25 4.75 3.76
C GLY A 278 -17.75 4.53 3.71
N GLU A 279 -17.14 5.35 2.87
CA GLU A 279 -15.71 5.47 2.70
C GLU A 279 -15.31 6.91 2.97
N ILE A 280 -14.18 7.07 3.65
CA ILE A 280 -13.54 8.35 3.90
C ILE A 280 -12.20 8.34 3.18
N ILE A 281 -11.98 9.36 2.35
CA ILE A 281 -10.74 9.59 1.60
C ILE A 281 -10.20 10.95 1.99
N PHE A 282 -8.96 11.02 2.43
CA PHE A 282 -8.38 12.27 2.91
C PHE A 282 -6.95 12.45 2.43
N ASN A 283 -6.51 13.69 2.28
CA ASN A 283 -5.11 13.97 1.95
C ASN A 283 -4.20 13.76 3.16
N LEU A 284 -3.08 13.10 2.90
CA LEU A 284 -1.93 13.03 3.80
C LEU A 284 -1.05 14.27 3.62
N PRO A 285 -0.21 14.62 4.61
CA PRO A 285 0.66 15.80 4.53
C PRO A 285 1.63 15.81 3.34
N ASN A 286 1.97 14.65 2.79
CA ASN A 286 2.84 14.51 1.62
C ASN A 286 2.11 14.64 0.26
N GLY A 287 0.80 14.88 0.27
CA GLY A 287 -0.04 15.03 -0.92
C GLY A 287 -0.71 13.73 -1.40
N LEU A 288 -0.27 12.57 -0.93
CA LEU A 288 -0.97 11.30 -1.20
C LEU A 288 -2.30 11.23 -0.42
N GLN A 289 -3.05 10.13 -0.61
CA GLN A 289 -4.32 9.90 0.06
C GLN A 289 -4.22 8.77 1.08
N GLY A 290 -4.96 8.93 2.18
CA GLY A 290 -5.32 7.89 3.13
C GLY A 290 -6.81 7.55 3.00
N TYR A 291 -7.16 6.34 3.42
CA TYR A 291 -8.48 5.73 3.21
C TYR A 291 -8.98 5.08 4.49
N LEU A 292 -10.26 5.21 4.77
CA LEU A 292 -10.93 4.62 5.92
C LEU A 292 -12.34 4.15 5.51
N LEU A 293 -12.64 2.86 5.68
CA LEU A 293 -14.01 2.35 5.58
C LEU A 293 -14.70 2.44 6.94
N VAL A 294 -15.98 2.83 6.94
CA VAL A 294 -16.80 2.95 8.15
C VAL A 294 -18.17 2.30 7.99
N ASN A 295 -18.71 1.78 9.08
CA ASN A 295 -20.10 1.30 9.14
C ASN A 295 -21.08 2.47 9.35
N ASN A 296 -22.39 2.17 9.48
CA ASN A 296 -23.44 3.16 9.73
C ASN A 296 -23.38 3.89 11.09
N LYS A 297 -22.40 3.57 11.93
CA LYS A 297 -22.13 4.23 13.21
C LYS A 297 -20.79 4.96 13.18
N ASP A 298 -20.24 5.18 11.99
CA ASP A 298 -18.93 5.79 11.78
C ASP A 298 -17.77 5.03 12.46
N GLN A 299 -17.95 3.74 12.76
CA GLN A 299 -16.89 2.89 13.30
C GLN A 299 -16.08 2.29 12.14
N ARG A 300 -14.76 2.27 12.29
CA ARG A 300 -13.84 1.70 11.30
C ARG A 300 -14.14 0.22 11.07
N ILE A 301 -14.13 -0.18 9.80
CA ILE A 301 -14.19 -1.57 9.37
C ILE A 301 -13.02 -1.90 8.44
N ASP A 302 -12.67 -3.18 8.39
CA ASP A 302 -11.56 -3.68 7.57
C ASP A 302 -12.00 -3.90 6.11
N GLU A 303 -13.25 -4.33 5.93
CA GLU A 303 -13.85 -4.61 4.64
C GLU A 303 -15.30 -4.13 4.55
N GLY A 304 -15.69 -3.66 3.36
CA GLY A 304 -17.05 -3.24 3.06
C GLY A 304 -17.99 -4.45 2.92
N PRO A 305 -19.21 -4.42 3.50
CA PRO A 305 -20.15 -5.53 3.37
C PRO A 305 -20.55 -5.78 1.90
N PRO A 306 -20.47 -7.03 1.41
CA PRO A 306 -20.66 -7.36 -0.01
C PRO A 306 -22.09 -7.15 -0.51
N GLU A 307 -23.07 -7.01 0.38
CA GLU A 307 -24.43 -6.60 0.02
C GLU A 307 -24.53 -5.10 -0.31
N ILE A 308 -23.57 -4.29 0.11
CA ILE A 308 -23.51 -2.84 -0.12
C ILE A 308 -22.53 -2.51 -1.27
N VAL A 309 -21.28 -2.98 -1.16
CA VAL A 309 -20.21 -2.70 -2.13
C VAL A 309 -19.49 -3.96 -2.57
N ARG A 310 -19.06 -4.03 -3.84
CA ARG A 310 -18.30 -5.19 -4.36
C ARG A 310 -17.16 -4.76 -5.27
N ASP A 311 -16.03 -5.42 -5.11
CA ASP A 311 -14.91 -5.36 -6.03
C ASP A 311 -15.10 -6.38 -7.17
N LYS A 312 -15.50 -5.90 -8.35
CA LYS A 312 -15.70 -6.78 -9.52
C LYS A 312 -14.39 -7.32 -10.10
N GLU A 313 -13.29 -6.61 -9.87
CA GLU A 313 -11.97 -6.95 -10.42
C GLU A 313 -11.17 -7.86 -9.48
N GLU A 314 -11.74 -8.21 -8.32
CA GLU A 314 -11.10 -9.02 -7.28
C GLU A 314 -9.66 -8.57 -6.98
N THR A 315 -9.46 -7.25 -6.93
CA THR A 315 -8.20 -6.59 -6.62
C THR A 315 -7.66 -6.99 -5.26
N SER A 316 -8.55 -7.26 -4.31
CA SER A 316 -8.20 -7.79 -2.99
C SER A 316 -7.95 -9.30 -2.98
N GLY A 317 -8.10 -10.01 -4.10
CA GLY A 317 -8.11 -11.48 -4.18
C GLY A 317 -9.47 -12.10 -3.86
N SER A 318 -10.50 -11.28 -3.68
CA SER A 318 -11.90 -11.66 -3.51
C SER A 318 -12.80 -10.50 -3.93
N VAL A 319 -14.12 -10.72 -3.96
CA VAL A 319 -15.10 -9.66 -4.24
C VAL A 319 -15.23 -8.60 -3.13
N ALA A 320 -14.50 -8.76 -2.01
CA ALA A 320 -14.54 -7.86 -0.88
C ALA A 320 -13.78 -6.56 -1.17
N VAL A 321 -14.38 -5.44 -0.75
CA VAL A 321 -13.74 -4.13 -0.75
C VAL A 321 -12.91 -3.99 0.52
N VAL A 322 -11.62 -4.31 0.43
CA VAL A 322 -10.68 -4.27 1.57
C VAL A 322 -10.05 -2.88 1.69
N ASN A 323 -10.17 -2.27 2.86
CA ASN A 323 -9.66 -0.93 3.14
C ASN A 323 -8.15 -0.82 2.84
N GLY A 324 -7.71 0.30 2.26
CA GLY A 324 -6.33 0.47 1.80
C GLY A 324 -6.16 -0.03 0.37
N VAL A 325 -5.81 -1.31 0.17
CA VAL A 325 -5.40 -1.86 -1.14
C VAL A 325 -6.43 -1.60 -2.24
N TRP A 326 -7.71 -1.80 -1.95
CA TRP A 326 -8.77 -1.60 -2.93
C TRP A 326 -8.99 -0.12 -3.21
N CYS A 327 -9.00 0.70 -2.16
CA CYS A 327 -9.17 2.14 -2.25
C CYS A 327 -8.04 2.76 -3.09
N MET A 328 -6.78 2.36 -2.83
CA MET A 328 -5.61 2.79 -3.61
C MET A 328 -5.70 2.41 -5.08
N ALA A 329 -6.18 1.19 -5.38
CA ALA A 329 -6.36 0.71 -6.75
C ALA A 329 -7.49 1.44 -7.48
N CYS A 330 -8.61 1.69 -6.80
CA CYS A 330 -9.72 2.45 -7.34
C CYS A 330 -9.28 3.90 -7.60
N HIS A 331 -8.71 4.57 -6.60
CA HIS A 331 -8.26 5.97 -6.65
C HIS A 331 -6.84 6.11 -7.20
N ALA A 332 -6.56 5.41 -8.31
CA ALA A 332 -5.26 5.35 -8.98
C ALA A 332 -4.62 6.72 -9.24
N HIS A 333 -5.46 7.70 -9.56
CA HIS A 333 -5.10 9.06 -9.93
C HIS A 333 -5.82 10.11 -9.08
N GLY A 334 -6.34 9.72 -7.91
CA GLY A 334 -7.08 10.60 -7.00
C GLY A 334 -8.59 10.36 -7.02
N MET A 335 -9.37 11.41 -6.76
CA MET A 335 -10.83 11.31 -6.63
C MET A 335 -11.50 10.93 -7.95
N LYS A 336 -12.53 10.07 -7.88
CA LYS A 336 -13.33 9.69 -9.05
C LYS A 336 -14.21 10.85 -9.51
N ARG A 337 -14.35 10.97 -10.83
CA ARG A 337 -15.07 12.07 -11.50
C ARG A 337 -16.28 11.58 -12.30
N ASP A 338 -16.43 10.27 -12.45
CA ASP A 338 -17.48 9.60 -13.23
C ASP A 338 -18.80 9.52 -12.44
N PHE A 339 -19.28 10.67 -11.96
CA PHE A 339 -20.59 10.80 -11.36
C PHE A 339 -21.34 12.00 -11.92
N THR A 340 -22.67 11.92 -11.92
CA THR A 340 -23.56 13.02 -12.27
C THR A 340 -24.44 13.34 -11.09
N GLU A 341 -24.21 14.49 -10.47
CA GLU A 341 -25.07 15.06 -9.44
C GLU A 341 -26.47 15.33 -10.00
N ARG A 342 -27.53 14.92 -9.28
CA ARG A 342 -28.93 15.11 -9.74
C ARG A 342 -29.86 15.75 -8.72
N VAL A 343 -29.43 15.92 -7.47
CA VAL A 343 -30.28 16.41 -6.38
C VAL A 343 -30.49 17.92 -6.49
N ARG A 344 -29.47 18.71 -6.87
CA ARG A 344 -29.55 20.17 -6.88
C ARG A 344 -30.78 20.69 -7.64
N ASP A 345 -30.98 20.15 -8.85
CA ASP A 345 -32.06 20.55 -9.75
C ASP A 345 -33.24 19.57 -9.74
N GLY A 346 -33.07 18.37 -9.20
CA GLY A 346 -34.11 17.32 -9.16
C GLY A 346 -34.97 17.30 -7.89
N THR A 347 -34.55 17.97 -6.82
CA THR A 347 -35.27 17.89 -5.53
C THR A 347 -36.65 18.59 -5.57
N PRO A 348 -37.72 17.99 -5.01
CA PRO A 348 -39.04 18.62 -4.91
C PRO A 348 -39.16 19.60 -3.74
N LEU A 349 -38.10 19.74 -2.92
CA LEU A 349 -38.08 20.59 -1.75
C LEU A 349 -38.33 22.07 -2.10
N LYS A 350 -38.89 22.82 -1.15
CA LYS A 350 -39.25 24.25 -1.30
C LYS A 350 -38.78 25.03 -0.07
N GLY A 351 -38.67 26.35 -0.23
CA GLY A 351 -38.25 27.25 0.86
C GLY A 351 -36.86 26.90 1.40
N LYS A 352 -36.67 27.07 2.72
CA LYS A 352 -35.38 26.86 3.41
C LYS A 352 -34.67 25.54 3.05
N PRO A 353 -35.31 24.35 3.06
CA PRO A 353 -34.65 23.11 2.66
C PRO A 353 -34.08 23.15 1.23
N ARG A 354 -34.79 23.75 0.27
CA ARG A 354 -34.30 23.87 -1.11
C ARG A 354 -33.08 24.79 -1.19
N ASP A 355 -33.12 25.88 -0.44
CA ASP A 355 -32.02 26.84 -0.42
C ASP A 355 -30.78 26.19 0.24
N LYS A 356 -30.97 25.37 1.28
CA LYS A 356 -29.91 24.55 1.87
C LYS A 356 -29.31 23.56 0.86
N VAL A 357 -30.15 22.82 0.11
CA VAL A 357 -29.67 21.95 -0.97
C VAL A 357 -28.81 22.74 -1.98
N ARG A 358 -29.26 23.93 -2.39
CA ARG A 358 -28.50 24.75 -3.34
C ARG A 358 -27.19 25.31 -2.76
N ALA A 359 -27.08 25.46 -1.45
CA ALA A 359 -25.84 25.84 -0.79
C ALA A 359 -24.85 24.66 -0.76
N LEU A 360 -25.32 23.48 -0.36
CA LEU A 360 -24.46 22.30 -0.16
C LEU A 360 -24.11 21.54 -1.45
N TYR A 361 -25.00 21.52 -2.46
CA TYR A 361 -24.80 20.79 -3.71
C TYR A 361 -24.37 21.76 -4.81
N PRO A 362 -23.08 22.03 -5.01
CA PRO A 362 -22.61 23.04 -5.95
C PRO A 362 -23.02 22.75 -7.40
N VAL A 363 -23.00 23.78 -8.24
CA VAL A 363 -23.08 23.59 -9.69
C VAL A 363 -21.89 22.78 -10.20
N ALA A 364 -22.08 22.05 -11.30
CA ALA A 364 -21.07 21.12 -11.84
C ALA A 364 -19.68 21.76 -11.99
N GLY A 365 -19.59 22.98 -12.54
CA GLY A 365 -18.32 23.68 -12.72
C GLY A 365 -17.58 24.01 -11.42
N THR A 366 -18.28 24.19 -10.30
CA THR A 366 -17.63 24.39 -8.99
C THR A 366 -17.12 23.06 -8.44
N MET A 367 -17.90 21.98 -8.55
CA MET A 367 -17.44 20.64 -8.15
C MET A 367 -16.22 20.18 -8.96
N SER A 368 -16.22 20.44 -10.29
CA SER A 368 -15.09 20.10 -11.15
C SER A 368 -13.80 20.78 -10.70
N LYS A 369 -13.83 22.06 -10.31
CA LYS A 369 -12.65 22.77 -9.81
C LYS A 369 -12.10 22.17 -8.51
N LEU A 370 -12.98 21.79 -7.59
CA LEU A 370 -12.57 21.13 -6.34
C LEU A 370 -11.90 19.78 -6.62
N LEU A 371 -12.45 19.01 -7.57
CA LEU A 371 -11.84 17.76 -8.02
C LEU A 371 -10.49 17.98 -8.71
N ASP A 372 -10.35 19.05 -9.52
CA ASP A 372 -9.09 19.45 -10.16
C ASP A 372 -8.01 19.76 -9.12
N GLU A 373 -8.33 20.55 -8.11
CA GLU A 373 -7.39 20.89 -7.03
C GLU A 373 -6.94 19.65 -6.24
N ASP A 374 -7.86 18.73 -5.96
CA ASP A 374 -7.58 17.51 -5.20
C ASP A 374 -6.77 16.49 -6.03
N GLU A 375 -7.08 16.33 -7.33
CA GLU A 375 -6.34 15.50 -8.27
C GLU A 375 -4.91 16.03 -8.46
N ASP A 376 -4.74 17.32 -8.70
CA ASP A 376 -3.43 17.96 -8.84
C ASP A 376 -2.55 17.74 -7.61
N ARG A 377 -3.14 17.85 -6.41
CA ARG A 377 -2.44 17.58 -5.15
C ARG A 377 -1.97 16.13 -5.08
N PHE A 378 -2.85 15.20 -5.41
CA PHE A 378 -2.54 13.77 -5.41
C PHE A 378 -1.47 13.41 -6.44
N LEU A 379 -1.61 13.87 -7.70
CA LEU A 379 -0.68 13.56 -8.78
C LEU A 379 0.72 14.14 -8.50
N ARG A 380 0.83 15.32 -7.89
CA ARG A 380 2.12 15.85 -7.42
C ARG A 380 2.77 14.96 -6.36
N GLY A 381 2.00 14.49 -5.38
CA GLY A 381 2.49 13.54 -4.36
C GLY A 381 2.90 12.21 -4.98
N LEU A 382 2.11 11.72 -5.93
CA LEU A 382 2.37 10.48 -6.66
C LEU A 382 3.65 10.57 -7.50
N ASP A 383 3.82 11.63 -8.30
CA ASP A 383 5.01 11.83 -9.15
C ASP A 383 6.29 11.92 -8.31
N ARG A 384 6.23 12.61 -7.16
CA ARG A 384 7.37 12.67 -6.22
C ARG A 384 7.71 11.31 -5.61
N ALA A 385 6.71 10.46 -5.37
CA ALA A 385 6.90 9.14 -4.78
C ALA A 385 7.36 8.08 -5.80
N THR A 386 6.86 8.13 -7.03
CA THR A 386 7.00 7.03 -8.00
C THR A 386 7.66 7.42 -9.32
N GLY A 387 7.69 8.71 -9.66
CA GLY A 387 8.20 9.22 -10.94
C GLY A 387 9.64 8.79 -11.22
N LEU A 388 10.48 8.73 -10.19
CA LEU A 388 11.87 8.26 -10.28
C LEU A 388 12.00 6.85 -10.91
N PHE A 389 11.00 5.99 -10.68
CA PHE A 389 10.98 4.60 -11.14
C PHE A 389 10.16 4.40 -12.42
N LEU A 390 9.10 5.21 -12.60
CA LEU A 390 8.14 5.05 -13.70
C LEU A 390 8.53 5.86 -14.94
N LYS A 391 8.99 7.11 -14.77
CA LYS A 391 9.31 8.05 -15.85
C LYS A 391 10.76 7.89 -16.28
N VAL A 392 11.08 6.73 -16.84
CA VAL A 392 12.43 6.33 -17.29
C VAL A 392 12.44 6.01 -18.78
N GLY A 393 13.60 6.11 -19.44
CA GLY A 393 13.76 5.70 -20.84
C GLY A 393 12.76 6.39 -21.78
N LEU A 394 12.02 5.59 -22.57
CA LEU A 394 10.98 6.09 -23.47
C LEU A 394 9.79 6.76 -22.75
N ASP A 395 9.63 6.47 -21.45
CA ASP A 395 8.54 6.97 -20.63
C ASP A 395 8.92 8.24 -19.84
N ALA A 396 10.14 8.76 -19.98
CA ALA A 396 10.66 9.90 -19.21
C ALA A 396 9.83 11.19 -19.30
N LYS A 397 9.09 11.37 -20.40
CA LYS A 397 8.22 12.55 -20.62
C LYS A 397 6.73 12.25 -20.42
N LYS A 398 6.35 11.02 -20.06
CA LYS A 398 4.95 10.69 -19.79
C LYS A 398 4.49 11.37 -18.51
N ASP A 399 3.24 11.81 -18.52
CA ASP A 399 2.58 12.27 -17.31
C ASP A 399 2.39 11.10 -16.34
N ILE A 400 2.42 11.38 -15.03
CA ILE A 400 2.27 10.32 -14.02
C ILE A 400 0.89 9.63 -14.09
N SER A 401 -0.13 10.34 -14.55
CA SER A 401 -1.48 9.80 -14.79
C SER A 401 -1.54 8.77 -15.93
N ALA A 402 -0.53 8.72 -16.80
CA ALA A 402 -0.47 7.72 -17.88
C ALA A 402 -0.03 6.33 -17.40
N PHE A 403 0.45 6.20 -16.16
CA PHE A 403 0.90 4.93 -15.59
C PHE A 403 -0.24 4.23 -14.82
N PRO A 404 -0.23 2.88 -14.80
CA PRO A 404 -1.20 2.12 -14.03
C PRO A 404 -0.98 2.31 -12.52
N GLU A 405 -2.01 2.03 -11.74
CA GLU A 405 -1.88 1.95 -10.29
C GLU A 405 -0.98 0.78 -9.88
N VAL A 406 0.05 1.09 -9.08
CA VAL A 406 1.16 0.17 -8.80
C VAL A 406 0.90 -0.77 -7.63
N ILE A 407 0.22 -0.33 -6.55
CA ILE A 407 0.03 -1.14 -5.33
C ILE A 407 -0.94 -2.29 -5.58
N GLY A 408 -2.11 -2.00 -6.14
CA GLY A 408 -3.12 -2.97 -6.53
C GLY A 408 -2.63 -3.93 -7.61
N LYS A 409 -1.85 -3.46 -8.59
CA LYS A 409 -1.20 -4.34 -9.58
C LYS A 409 -0.26 -5.33 -8.91
N VAL A 410 0.69 -4.85 -8.10
CA VAL A 410 1.63 -5.71 -7.37
C VAL A 410 0.91 -6.66 -6.40
N SER A 411 -0.09 -6.17 -5.68
CA SER A 411 -0.87 -6.98 -4.74
C SER A 411 -1.61 -8.13 -5.42
N ARG A 412 -2.21 -7.88 -6.60
CA ARG A 412 -2.84 -8.94 -7.41
C ARG A 412 -1.81 -9.95 -7.91
N LEU A 413 -0.67 -9.48 -8.44
CA LEU A 413 0.41 -10.36 -8.89
C LEU A 413 0.95 -11.25 -7.77
N TYR A 414 0.93 -10.76 -6.52
CA TYR A 414 1.37 -11.51 -5.36
C TYR A 414 0.34 -12.53 -4.85
N LYS A 415 -0.92 -12.09 -4.64
CA LYS A 415 -1.96 -12.91 -4.01
C LYS A 415 -2.64 -13.89 -4.98
N ASN A 416 -2.85 -13.51 -6.23
CA ASN A 416 -3.59 -14.34 -7.18
C ASN A 416 -2.69 -15.34 -7.92
N LYS A 417 -1.36 -15.15 -7.83
CA LYS A 417 -0.40 -16.06 -8.46
C LYS A 417 -0.13 -17.25 -7.52
N GLU A 418 -0.35 -18.45 -8.06
CA GLU A 418 0.08 -19.68 -7.38
C GLU A 418 1.61 -19.77 -7.34
N VAL A 419 2.13 -20.48 -6.35
CA VAL A 419 3.56 -20.70 -6.19
C VAL A 419 3.94 -21.92 -7.03
N GLY A 420 4.63 -21.69 -8.14
CA GLY A 420 5.27 -22.73 -8.94
C GLY A 420 6.65 -23.12 -8.38
N VAL A 421 7.26 -24.15 -8.98
CA VAL A 421 8.56 -24.64 -8.54
C VAL A 421 9.68 -23.61 -8.70
N ASP A 422 9.65 -22.82 -9.77
CA ASP A 422 10.63 -21.75 -10.00
C ASP A 422 10.43 -20.61 -9.00
N GLU A 423 9.20 -20.15 -8.77
CA GLU A 423 8.92 -19.15 -7.74
C GLU A 423 9.38 -19.62 -6.35
N ALA A 424 9.03 -20.83 -5.95
CA ALA A 424 9.44 -21.39 -4.66
C ALA A 424 10.96 -21.48 -4.55
N ALA A 425 11.66 -21.90 -5.62
CA ALA A 425 13.11 -21.99 -5.64
C ALA A 425 13.77 -20.63 -5.41
N TYR A 426 13.37 -19.59 -6.15
CA TYR A 426 13.94 -18.25 -5.98
C TYR A 426 13.58 -17.63 -4.64
N GLU A 427 12.39 -17.89 -4.11
CA GLU A 427 12.00 -17.44 -2.77
C GLU A 427 12.84 -18.13 -1.66
N LEU A 428 13.21 -19.40 -1.85
CA LEU A 428 14.13 -20.14 -0.97
C LEU A 428 15.62 -19.80 -1.20
N GLY A 429 15.91 -18.95 -2.19
CA GLY A 429 17.26 -18.56 -2.57
C GLY A 429 18.06 -19.64 -3.31
N LEU A 430 17.39 -20.52 -4.04
CA LEU A 430 17.98 -21.50 -4.96
C LEU A 430 18.11 -20.91 -6.37
N GLU A 431 19.05 -21.43 -7.15
CA GLU A 431 19.35 -20.93 -8.50
C GLU A 431 18.30 -21.28 -9.56
N ASP A 432 17.56 -22.38 -9.38
CA ASP A 432 16.51 -22.82 -10.30
C ASP A 432 15.52 -23.80 -9.66
N GLY A 433 14.36 -23.97 -10.30
CA GLY A 433 13.34 -24.93 -9.90
C GLY A 433 13.76 -26.39 -10.04
N LYS A 434 14.74 -26.73 -10.88
CA LYS A 434 15.23 -28.11 -11.02
C LYS A 434 15.89 -28.58 -9.73
N THR A 435 16.64 -27.69 -9.09
CA THR A 435 17.30 -27.92 -7.81
C THR A 435 16.26 -28.17 -6.71
N LEU A 436 15.21 -27.33 -6.63
CA LEU A 436 14.14 -27.54 -5.67
C LEU A 436 13.39 -28.84 -5.90
N LYS A 437 13.08 -29.17 -7.16
CA LYS A 437 12.45 -30.44 -7.53
C LYS A 437 13.27 -31.64 -7.05
N ALA A 438 14.58 -31.64 -7.30
CA ALA A 438 15.46 -32.72 -6.84
C ALA A 438 15.50 -32.83 -5.31
N LEU A 439 15.50 -31.70 -4.60
CA LEU A 439 15.45 -31.68 -3.13
C LEU A 439 14.14 -32.28 -2.59
N ILE A 440 12.99 -31.92 -3.18
CA ILE A 440 11.68 -32.47 -2.80
C ILE A 440 11.62 -33.98 -3.06
N GLU A 441 12.12 -34.45 -4.20
CA GLU A 441 12.12 -35.88 -4.53
C GLU A 441 13.08 -36.70 -3.64
N ALA A 442 14.13 -36.08 -3.10
CA ALA A 442 15.12 -36.73 -2.25
C ALA A 442 14.82 -36.66 -0.75
N THR A 443 13.91 -35.79 -0.31
CA THR A 443 13.71 -35.47 1.12
C THR A 443 12.26 -35.68 1.53
N SER A 444 11.96 -36.78 2.23
CA SER A 444 10.60 -37.11 2.67
C SER A 444 9.97 -36.02 3.55
N GLU A 445 10.77 -35.29 4.35
CA GLU A 445 10.26 -34.17 5.16
C GLU A 445 9.62 -33.06 4.31
N LEU A 446 10.10 -32.82 3.07
CA LEU A 446 9.46 -31.83 2.17
C LEU A 446 8.15 -32.34 1.58
N ASP A 447 8.02 -33.66 1.38
CA ASP A 447 6.76 -34.28 0.97
C ASP A 447 5.74 -34.25 2.12
N ASP A 448 6.17 -34.53 3.35
CA ASP A 448 5.33 -34.42 4.56
C ASP A 448 4.81 -32.99 4.78
N LEU A 449 5.53 -31.97 4.29
CA LEU A 449 5.06 -30.59 4.24
C LEU A 449 4.03 -30.29 3.14
N GLY A 450 3.70 -31.25 2.29
CA GLY A 450 2.77 -31.09 1.18
C GLY A 450 3.37 -30.40 -0.05
N LEU A 451 4.69 -30.45 -0.26
CA LEU A 451 5.37 -29.77 -1.37
C LEU A 451 5.56 -30.64 -2.61
N LEU A 452 5.18 -31.92 -2.57
CA LEU A 452 5.25 -32.83 -3.73
C LEU A 452 4.60 -32.29 -5.02
N PRO A 453 3.49 -31.51 -5.00
CA PRO A 453 2.96 -30.90 -6.22
C PRO A 453 4.01 -30.09 -7.00
N LEU A 454 4.93 -29.39 -6.32
CA LEU A 454 6.00 -28.62 -6.98
C LEU A 454 6.99 -29.51 -7.74
N ALA A 455 7.20 -30.76 -7.30
CA ALA A 455 8.03 -31.72 -8.01
C ALA A 455 7.32 -32.37 -9.22
N LYS A 456 5.99 -32.33 -9.24
CA LYS A 456 5.13 -32.99 -10.24
C LYS A 456 4.46 -32.00 -11.22
N GLU A 457 5.15 -30.91 -11.55
CA GLU A 457 4.69 -29.85 -12.48
C GLU A 457 3.40 -29.13 -12.04
N GLY A 458 3.01 -29.31 -10.78
CA GLY A 458 1.93 -28.56 -10.14
C GLY A 458 2.41 -27.29 -9.47
N SER A 459 1.47 -26.63 -8.81
CA SER A 459 1.65 -25.42 -8.03
C SER A 459 1.01 -25.58 -6.66
N ILE A 460 1.33 -24.68 -5.73
CA ILE A 460 0.65 -24.58 -4.44
C ILE A 460 0.04 -23.19 -4.26
N LYS A 461 -0.99 -23.07 -3.41
CA LYS A 461 -1.60 -21.76 -3.11
C LYS A 461 -0.64 -20.89 -2.31
N ARG A 462 -0.62 -19.57 -2.59
CA ARG A 462 0.17 -18.58 -1.85
C ARG A 462 -0.11 -18.62 -0.34
N ASP A 463 -1.38 -18.70 0.05
CA ASP A 463 -1.78 -18.76 1.46
C ASP A 463 -1.29 -20.05 2.15
N PHE A 464 -1.14 -21.16 1.43
CA PHE A 464 -0.56 -22.38 1.98
C PHE A 464 0.95 -22.22 2.20
N TRP A 465 1.65 -21.59 1.26
CA TRP A 465 3.09 -21.31 1.38
C TRP A 465 3.42 -20.36 2.54
N GLU A 466 2.55 -19.39 2.79
CA GLU A 466 2.64 -18.43 3.89
C GLU A 466 2.04 -18.90 5.22
N SER A 467 1.27 -19.99 5.19
CA SER A 467 0.41 -20.43 6.31
C SER A 467 1.19 -20.59 7.60
N ASP A 468 0.83 -19.81 8.60
CA ASP A 468 1.38 -19.85 9.95
C ASP A 468 0.44 -20.55 10.96
N LYS A 469 -0.43 -21.44 10.46
CA LYS A 469 -1.24 -22.32 11.32
C LYS A 469 -0.38 -23.27 12.17
N GLY A 470 0.89 -23.46 11.82
CA GLY A 470 1.90 -24.15 12.63
C GLY A 470 2.70 -23.19 13.52
N LEU A 471 3.81 -23.67 14.10
CA LEU A 471 4.72 -22.80 14.87
C LEU A 471 5.48 -21.80 13.99
N THR A 472 5.64 -22.14 12.71
CA THR A 472 6.34 -21.41 11.64
C THR A 472 5.57 -21.62 10.34
N SER A 473 5.85 -20.81 9.32
CA SER A 473 5.22 -20.98 8.00
C SER A 473 5.73 -22.20 7.24
N THR A 474 4.97 -22.66 6.24
CA THR A 474 5.41 -23.70 5.30
C THR A 474 6.71 -23.32 4.61
N PHE A 475 6.86 -22.06 4.18
CA PHE A 475 8.11 -21.53 3.66
C PHE A 475 9.28 -21.70 4.64
N GLN A 476 9.08 -21.28 5.89
CA GLN A 476 10.13 -21.31 6.91
C GLN A 476 10.59 -22.74 7.17
N GLU A 477 9.65 -23.67 7.24
CA GLU A 477 9.95 -25.07 7.49
C GLU A 477 10.64 -25.73 6.30
N ALA A 478 10.22 -25.42 5.07
CA ALA A 478 10.94 -25.83 3.86
C ALA A 478 12.39 -25.31 3.90
N ALA A 479 12.59 -24.02 4.16
CA ALA A 479 13.91 -23.40 4.26
C ALA A 479 14.78 -24.04 5.36
N ARG A 480 14.19 -24.43 6.49
CA ARG A 480 14.89 -25.17 7.56
C ARG A 480 15.40 -26.52 7.07
N ILE A 481 14.54 -27.31 6.43
CA ILE A 481 14.84 -28.66 5.94
C ILE A 481 16.00 -28.62 4.93
N ILE A 482 15.97 -27.64 4.02
CA ILE A 482 17.03 -27.48 3.01
C ILE A 482 18.19 -26.58 3.48
N LYS A 483 18.32 -26.34 4.80
CA LYS A 483 19.43 -25.60 5.43
C LYS A 483 19.69 -24.20 4.86
N ARG A 484 18.63 -23.48 4.51
CA ARG A 484 18.69 -22.10 4.01
C ARG A 484 18.57 -21.04 5.09
N GLY A 485 18.11 -21.42 6.28
CA GLY A 485 18.00 -20.54 7.43
C GLY A 485 17.24 -21.22 8.56
N THR A 486 17.36 -20.67 9.77
CA THR A 486 16.59 -21.12 10.93
C THR A 486 15.31 -20.27 11.02
N PRO A 487 14.11 -20.88 11.09
CA PRO A 487 12.87 -20.14 11.26
C PRO A 487 12.90 -19.17 12.44
N HIS A 488 12.37 -17.97 12.22
CA HIS A 488 12.22 -16.97 13.26
C HIS A 488 10.95 -16.16 13.05
N ARG A 489 10.14 -16.06 14.11
CA ARG A 489 8.94 -15.25 14.15
C ARG A 489 9.07 -14.24 15.28
N GLU A 490 8.82 -12.99 14.95
CA GLU A 490 8.55 -11.96 15.95
C GLU A 490 7.16 -12.24 16.54
N ARG A 491 7.05 -12.24 17.87
CA ARG A 491 5.78 -12.51 18.58
C ARG A 491 5.31 -11.26 19.31
#